data_AF-A0A1B6GHH3-F1
#
_entry.id   AF-A0A1B6GHH3-F1
#
_cell.length_a   1.000
_cell.length_b   1.000
_cell.length_c   1.000
_cell.angle_alpha   90.00
_cell.angle_beta   90.00
_cell.angle_gamma   90.00
#
_symmetry.space_group_name_H-M   'P 1'
#
loop_
_entity.id
_entity.type
_entity.pdbx_description
1 polymer ?
#
loop_
_entity_poly.entity_id
_entity_poly.type
_entity_poly.pdbx_seq_one_letter_code
_entity_poly.pdbx_strand_id
1 'polypeptide(L)'
;QLYYAQCLYQACLYQDALRIVNQIEDPSVQPKVRKLKAAIKYGEEDLVSAKVLMESSSEDDPDTEINHGCLMYKEMRYEEALQKFTTALVVLGYNPHLSYNVALCYYRLKEYAPALKHIA
;
A
#
# COMPACT_ATOMS: atom_id res chain seq x y z
N GLN A 1 -17.38 10.46 6.50
CA GLN A 1 -16.25 11.22 5.89
C GLN A 1 -15.13 10.30 5.43
N LEU A 2 -14.61 9.37 6.27
CA LEU A 2 -13.53 8.46 5.86
C LEU A 2 -13.84 7.64 4.60
N TYR A 3 -14.98 6.95 4.56
CA TYR A 3 -15.38 6.17 3.38
C TYR A 3 -15.53 7.02 2.11
N TYR A 4 -15.98 8.27 2.25
CA TYR A 4 -16.07 9.20 1.13
C TYR A 4 -14.67 9.57 0.59
N ALA A 5 -13.72 9.86 1.48
CA ALA A 5 -12.32 10.07 1.08
C ALA A 5 -11.72 8.83 0.39
N GLN A 6 -12.07 7.62 0.85
CA GLN A 6 -11.64 6.38 0.20
C GLN A 6 -12.20 6.24 -1.22
N CYS A 7 -13.47 6.57 -1.45
CA CYS A 7 -14.05 6.57 -2.80
C CYS A 7 -13.32 7.55 -3.72
N LEU A 8 -13.04 8.77 -3.24
CA LEU A 8 -12.28 9.77 -4.01
C LEU A 8 -10.86 9.28 -4.35
N TYR A 9 -10.19 8.65 -3.38
CA TYR A 9 -8.87 8.03 -3.61
C TYR A 9 -8.92 6.93 -4.67
N GLN A 10 -9.91 6.03 -4.60
CA GLN A 10 -10.07 4.96 -5.60
C GLN A 10 -10.42 5.50 -7.00
N ALA A 11 -11.02 6.67 -7.08
CA ALA A 11 -11.26 7.41 -8.33
C ALA A 11 -10.05 8.25 -8.78
N CYS A 12 -8.88 8.13 -8.12
CA CYS A 12 -7.68 8.92 -8.37
C CYS A 12 -7.85 10.44 -8.17
N LEU A 13 -8.91 10.87 -7.47
CA LEU A 13 -9.15 12.28 -7.13
C LEU A 13 -8.41 12.65 -5.85
N TYR A 14 -7.07 12.62 -5.92
CA TYR A 14 -6.18 12.70 -4.74
C TYR A 14 -6.31 13.99 -3.95
N GLN A 15 -6.41 15.14 -4.62
CA GLN A 15 -6.54 16.44 -3.96
C GLN A 15 -7.87 16.56 -3.20
N ASP A 16 -8.97 16.06 -3.77
CA ASP A 16 -10.26 16.02 -3.09
C ASP A 16 -10.26 15.03 -1.92
N ALA A 17 -9.67 13.83 -2.11
CA ALA A 17 -9.51 12.86 -1.05
C ALA A 17 -8.71 13.44 0.13
N LEU A 18 -7.63 14.17 -0.15
CA LEU A 18 -6.77 14.79 0.85
C LEU A 18 -7.50 15.91 1.61
N ARG A 19 -8.31 16.71 0.92
CA ARG A 19 -9.15 17.74 1.55
C ARG A 19 -10.12 17.14 2.56
N ILE A 20 -10.81 16.05 2.20
CA ILE A 20 -11.76 15.38 3.09
C ILE A 20 -11.03 14.69 4.25
N VAL A 21 -9.94 13.98 3.98
CA VAL A 21 -9.23 13.21 5.00
C VAL A 21 -8.55 14.10 6.05
N ASN A 22 -8.18 15.34 5.69
CA ASN A 22 -7.62 16.33 6.62
C ASN A 22 -8.64 16.92 7.60
N GLN A 23 -9.94 16.80 7.32
CA GLN A 23 -11.02 17.28 8.20
C GLN A 23 -11.44 16.23 9.25
N ILE A 24 -10.85 15.03 9.22
CA ILE A 24 -11.19 13.94 10.14
C ILE A 24 -10.35 14.07 11.41
N GLU A 25 -10.97 14.52 12.48
CA GLU A 25 -10.29 14.75 13.77
C GLU A 25 -10.48 13.59 14.77
N ASP A 26 -11.45 12.71 14.54
CA ASP A 26 -11.78 11.59 15.43
C ASP A 26 -10.55 10.70 15.73
N PRO A 27 -10.05 10.67 16.98
CA PRO A 27 -8.88 9.90 17.39
C PRO A 27 -8.97 8.40 17.07
N SER A 28 -10.17 7.83 17.12
CA SER A 28 -10.39 6.39 16.96
C SER A 28 -10.06 5.90 15.55
N VAL A 29 -10.17 6.78 14.55
CA VAL A 29 -9.89 6.47 13.14
C VAL A 29 -8.58 7.04 12.63
N GLN A 30 -7.81 7.76 13.46
CA GLN A 30 -6.54 8.37 13.06
C GLN A 30 -5.54 7.39 12.42
N PRO A 31 -5.40 6.13 12.88
CA PRO A 31 -4.55 5.15 12.19
C PRO A 31 -5.00 4.91 10.74
N LYS A 32 -6.32 4.81 10.50
CA LYS A 32 -6.89 4.62 9.15
C LYS A 32 -6.74 5.87 8.29
N VAL A 33 -6.94 7.05 8.88
CA VAL A 33 -6.73 8.36 8.24
C VAL A 33 -5.28 8.50 7.77
N ARG A 34 -4.31 8.16 8.61
CA ARG A 34 -2.88 8.20 8.28
C ARG A 34 -2.53 7.27 7.13
N LYS A 35 -2.98 6.01 7.17
CA LYS A 35 -2.81 5.06 6.07
C LYS A 35 -3.36 5.60 4.76
N LEU A 36 -4.56 6.18 4.78
CA LEU A 36 -5.16 6.76 3.58
C LEU A 36 -4.36 7.96 3.06
N LYS A 37 -3.85 8.83 3.94
CA LYS A 37 -2.93 9.92 3.54
C LYS A 37 -1.66 9.38 2.90
N ALA A 38 -1.06 8.32 3.45
CA ALA A 38 0.12 7.69 2.88
C ALA A 38 -0.18 7.11 1.48
N ALA A 39 -1.31 6.41 1.33
CA ALA A 39 -1.74 5.86 0.04
C ALA A 39 -2.02 6.96 -1.00
N ILE A 40 -2.64 8.07 -0.60
CA ILE A 40 -2.84 9.25 -1.46
C ILE A 40 -1.47 9.80 -1.92
N LYS A 41 -0.54 10.03 -1.00
CA LYS A 41 0.80 10.55 -1.32
C LYS A 41 1.59 9.61 -2.23
N TYR A 42 1.47 8.30 -2.00
CA TYR A 42 2.03 7.29 -2.88
C TYR A 42 1.43 7.35 -4.29
N GLY A 43 0.11 7.54 -4.42
CA GLY A 43 -0.58 7.71 -5.70
C GLY A 43 -0.18 8.99 -6.45
N GLU A 44 0.15 10.06 -5.72
CA GLU A 44 0.71 11.32 -6.24
C GLU A 44 2.20 11.22 -6.60
N GLU A 45 2.82 10.05 -6.42
CA GLU A 45 4.26 9.81 -6.59
C GLU A 45 5.16 10.60 -5.61
N ASP A 46 4.58 11.18 -4.56
CA ASP A 46 5.29 11.79 -3.44
C ASP A 46 5.69 10.71 -2.42
N LEU A 47 6.69 9.91 -2.81
CA LEU A 47 7.18 8.78 -2.01
C LEU A 47 7.81 9.22 -0.69
N VAL A 48 8.37 10.44 -0.64
CA VAL A 48 8.99 10.99 0.57
C VAL A 48 7.92 11.21 1.64
N SER A 49 6.84 11.91 1.31
CA SER A 49 5.73 12.14 2.24
C SER A 49 5.02 10.83 2.59
N ALA A 50 4.85 9.92 1.63
CA ALA A 50 4.25 8.61 1.89
C ALA A 50 5.04 7.82 2.95
N LYS A 51 6.38 7.80 2.83
CA LYS A 51 7.27 7.12 3.77
C LYS A 51 7.21 7.72 5.18
N VAL A 52 7.27 9.04 5.31
CA VAL A 52 7.16 9.74 6.60
C VAL A 52 5.83 9.42 7.30
N LEU A 53 4.73 9.35 6.54
CA LEU A 53 3.42 8.99 7.09
C LEU A 53 3.36 7.54 7.57
N MET A 54 4.15 6.64 6.98
CA MET A 54 4.18 5.23 7.36
C MET A 54 5.09 4.91 8.54
N GLU A 55 6.20 5.65 8.73
CA GLU A 55 7.13 5.48 9.86
C GLU A 55 6.46 5.62 11.25
N SER A 56 5.30 6.28 11.31
CA SER A 56 4.50 6.45 12.53
C SER A 56 3.35 5.44 12.67
N SER A 57 3.35 4.38 11.85
CA SER A 57 2.35 3.29 11.89
C SER A 57 2.88 2.10 12.70
N SER A 58 1.98 1.31 13.30
CA SER A 58 2.37 0.14 14.10
C SER A 58 2.88 -0.99 13.22
N GLU A 59 3.99 -1.62 13.60
CA GLU A 59 4.56 -2.78 12.90
C GLU A 59 3.66 -4.02 12.92
N ASP A 60 2.72 -4.11 13.87
CA ASP A 60 1.79 -5.25 14.01
C ASP A 60 0.63 -5.24 13.00
N ASP A 61 0.55 -4.23 12.14
CA ASP A 61 -0.53 -4.09 11.19
C ASP A 61 -0.11 -4.57 9.78
N PRO A 62 -0.75 -5.62 9.24
CA PRO A 62 -0.40 -6.17 7.93
C PRO A 62 -0.47 -5.16 6.79
N ASP A 63 -1.39 -4.18 6.84
CA ASP A 63 -1.47 -3.14 5.80
C ASP A 63 -0.20 -2.28 5.78
N THR A 64 0.45 -2.06 6.93
CA THR A 64 1.68 -1.27 7.04
C THR A 64 2.83 -1.98 6.32
N GLU A 65 2.98 -3.29 6.52
CA GLU A 65 3.95 -4.13 5.81
C GLU A 65 3.69 -4.15 4.29
N ILE A 66 2.43 -4.24 3.87
CA ILE A 66 2.04 -4.20 2.45
C ILE A 66 2.42 -2.84 1.85
N ASN A 67 2.10 -1.75 2.54
CA ASN A 67 2.45 -0.41 2.06
C ASN A 67 3.97 -0.24 1.96
N HIS A 68 4.76 -0.83 2.87
CA HIS A 68 6.23 -0.81 2.77
C HIS A 68 6.72 -1.56 1.54
N GLY A 69 6.11 -2.71 1.23
CA GLY A 69 6.37 -3.44 -0.01
C GLY A 69 6.09 -2.58 -1.25
N CYS A 70 5.00 -1.81 -1.27
CA CYS A 70 4.68 -0.89 -2.37
C CYS A 70 5.75 0.20 -2.55
N LEU A 71 6.23 0.80 -1.46
CA LEU A 71 7.33 1.78 -1.53
C LEU A 71 8.60 1.15 -2.09
N MET A 72 9.02 0.00 -1.57
CA MET A 72 10.19 -0.72 -2.05
C MET A 72 10.08 -1.06 -3.54
N TYR A 73 8.89 -1.43 -4.01
CA TYR A 73 8.64 -1.70 -5.43
C TYR A 73 8.85 -0.45 -6.29
N LYS A 74 8.35 0.73 -5.86
CA LYS A 74 8.57 2.00 -6.56
C LYS A 74 10.03 2.45 -6.52
N GLU A 75 10.76 2.11 -5.45
CA GLU A 75 12.21 2.31 -5.31
C GLU A 75 13.05 1.29 -6.11
N MET A 76 12.41 0.38 -6.86
CA MET A 76 13.05 -0.69 -7.63
C MET A 76 13.77 -1.77 -6.79
N ARG A 77 13.45 -1.86 -5.50
CA ARG A 77 13.95 -2.87 -4.55
C ARG A 77 13.02 -4.08 -4.54
N TYR A 78 12.97 -4.79 -5.66
CA TYR A 78 11.91 -5.78 -5.92
C TYR A 78 12.02 -7.02 -5.03
N GLU A 79 13.22 -7.45 -4.66
CA GLU A 79 13.45 -8.59 -3.77
C GLU A 79 12.93 -8.31 -2.35
N GLU A 80 13.19 -7.11 -1.83
CA GLU A 80 12.69 -6.70 -0.52
C GLU A 80 11.17 -6.51 -0.53
N ALA A 81 10.63 -5.91 -1.60
CA ALA A 81 9.18 -5.82 -1.80
C ALA A 81 8.52 -7.20 -1.86
N LEU A 82 9.13 -8.14 -2.59
CA LEU A 82 8.67 -9.53 -2.69
C LEU A 82 8.61 -10.20 -1.31
N GLN A 83 9.63 -10.02 -0.48
CA GLN A 83 9.65 -10.57 0.88
C GLN A 83 8.51 -10.01 1.73
N LYS A 84 8.25 -8.70 1.67
CA LYS A 84 7.16 -8.04 2.39
C LYS A 84 5.79 -8.56 1.94
N PHE A 85 5.53 -8.60 0.64
CA PHE A 85 4.25 -9.09 0.11
C PHE A 85 4.03 -10.58 0.39
N THR A 86 5.07 -11.41 0.29
CA THR A 86 4.97 -12.85 0.57
C THR A 86 4.67 -13.09 2.05
N THR A 87 5.32 -12.35 2.95
CA THR A 87 5.04 -12.44 4.39
C THR A 87 3.60 -12.05 4.69
N ALA A 88 3.12 -10.94 4.11
CA ALA A 88 1.73 -10.51 4.28
C ALA A 88 0.73 -11.54 3.73
N LEU A 89 1.02 -12.18 2.60
CA LEU A 89 0.18 -13.22 2.01
C LEU A 89 0.09 -14.48 2.90
N VAL A 90 1.16 -14.83 3.60
CA VAL A 90 1.15 -15.94 4.58
C VAL A 90 0.29 -15.58 5.80
N VAL A 91 0.40 -14.35 6.32
CA VAL A 91 -0.33 -13.91 7.52
C VAL A 91 -1.82 -13.74 7.24
N LEU A 92 -2.17 -13.12 6.12
CA LEU A 92 -3.56 -12.78 5.77
C LEU A 92 -4.28 -13.88 5.01
N GLY A 93 -3.55 -14.90 4.53
CA GLY A 93 -4.06 -15.88 3.59
C GLY A 93 -4.23 -15.28 2.18
N TYR A 94 -4.89 -16.04 1.30
CA TYR A 94 -5.03 -15.64 -0.10
C TYR A 94 -5.78 -14.31 -0.24
N ASN A 95 -5.10 -13.35 -0.86
CA ASN A 95 -5.65 -12.07 -1.26
C ASN A 95 -5.21 -11.77 -2.71
N PRO A 96 -6.15 -11.50 -3.63
CA PRO A 96 -5.82 -11.33 -5.04
C PRO A 96 -4.91 -10.12 -5.31
N HIS A 97 -5.06 -9.02 -4.56
CA HIS A 97 -4.18 -7.86 -4.69
C HIS A 97 -2.75 -8.17 -4.24
N LEU A 98 -2.58 -8.93 -3.15
CA LEU A 98 -1.26 -9.36 -2.69
C LEU A 98 -0.63 -10.37 -3.62
N SER A 99 -1.40 -11.36 -4.10
CA SER A 99 -0.91 -12.32 -5.08
C SER A 99 -0.44 -11.59 -6.34
N TYR A 100 -1.21 -10.60 -6.82
CA TYR A 100 -0.80 -9.77 -7.94
C TYR A 100 0.48 -8.96 -7.66
N ASN A 101 0.64 -8.38 -6.47
CA ASN A 101 1.87 -7.66 -6.09
C ASN A 101 3.09 -8.59 -6.06
N VAL A 102 2.95 -9.82 -5.54
CA VAL A 102 3.99 -10.86 -5.60
C VAL A 102 4.36 -11.18 -7.05
N ALA A 103 3.36 -11.35 -7.92
CA ALA A 103 3.57 -11.59 -9.34
C ALA A 103 4.32 -10.44 -10.03
N LEU A 104 3.97 -9.20 -9.71
CA LEU A 104 4.64 -8.01 -10.22
C LEU A 104 6.11 -7.96 -9.82
N CYS A 105 6.45 -8.34 -8.59
CA CYS A 105 7.85 -8.44 -8.16
C CYS A 105 8.60 -9.49 -8.98
N TYR A 106 8.08 -10.72 -9.06
CA TYR A 106 8.69 -11.78 -9.87
C TYR A 106 8.86 -11.38 -11.34
N TYR A 107 7.87 -10.71 -11.92
CA TYR A 107 7.95 -10.21 -13.28
C TYR A 107 9.10 -9.21 -13.47
N ARG A 108 9.29 -8.27 -12.52
CA ARG A 108 10.40 -7.30 -12.55
C ARG A 108 11.76 -7.95 -12.37
N LEU A 109 11.82 -9.05 -11.61
CA LEU A 109 12.99 -9.91 -11.46
C LEU A 109 13.22 -10.84 -12.66
N LYS A 110 12.36 -10.80 -13.68
CA LYS A 110 12.36 -11.66 -14.87
C LYS A 110 12.13 -13.15 -14.55
N GLU A 111 11.54 -13.45 -13.40
CA GLU A 111 11.13 -14.79 -12.99
C GLU A 111 9.68 -15.05 -13.41
N TYR A 112 9.46 -15.32 -14.69
CA TYR A 112 8.10 -15.38 -15.24
C TYR A 112 7.29 -16.60 -14.78
N ALA A 113 7.95 -17.74 -14.54
CA ALA A 113 7.27 -18.95 -14.09
C ALA A 113 6.61 -18.79 -12.71
N PRO A 114 7.30 -18.29 -11.66
CA PRO A 114 6.64 -17.98 -10.40
C PRO A 114 5.64 -16.82 -10.53
N ALA A 115 5.91 -15.80 -11.34
CA ALA A 115 4.94 -14.72 -11.58
C ALA A 115 3.58 -15.27 -12.07
N LEU A 116 3.59 -16.18 -13.04
CA LEU A 116 2.38 -16.77 -13.61
C LEU A 116 1.55 -17.53 -12.56
N LYS A 117 2.20 -18.26 -11.64
CA LYS A 117 1.49 -19.01 -10.57
C LYS A 117 0.63 -18.12 -9.69
N HIS A 118 0.94 -16.84 -9.60
CA HIS A 118 0.24 -15.88 -8.74
C HIS A 118 -0.89 -15.12 -9.45
N ILE A 119 -1.03 -15.27 -10.78
CA ILE A 119 -2.07 -14.61 -11.60
C ILE A 119 -2.88 -15.57 -12.48
N ALA A 120 -2.56 -16.86 -12.44
CA ALA A 120 -3.24 -17.93 -13.17
C ALA A 120 -4.34 -18.59 -12.33
#